data_AF-A0A0E3UYL5-F1
#
_entry.id   AF-A0A0E3UYL5-F1
#
_cell.length_a   1.000
_cell.length_b   1.000
_cell.length_c   1.000
_cell.angle_alpha   90.00
_cell.angle_beta   90.00
_cell.angle_gamma   90.00
#
_symmetry.space_group_name_H-M   'P 1'
#
loop_
_entity.id
_entity.type
_entity.pdbx_description
1 polymer ?
#
loop_
_entity_poly.entity_id
_entity_poly.type
_entity_poly.pdbx_seq_one_letter_code
_entity_poly.pdbx_strand_id
1 'polypeptide(L)'
;MTSLPDIQQLQGRPVVFYDGTCGFCQGSVQVVLKHNKRQHLYFAALQSGVLEALVPKAQIPDPLPDSILFYENGKLYAESEAALRIAGHLDFPLSILSIFRIIPLSFRNFVYRLVAKNRYRIAGRTESCMLPSPEQRARFVA
;
A
#
# COMPACT_ATOMS: atom_id res chain seq x y z
N MET A 1 -22.79 -3.25 -9.95
CA MET A 1 -23.46 -3.27 -8.64
C MET A 1 -22.88 -4.44 -7.84
N THR A 2 -21.59 -4.39 -7.52
CA THR A 2 -20.97 -5.37 -6.63
C THR A 2 -21.36 -4.92 -5.23
N SER A 3 -22.07 -5.79 -4.53
CA SER A 3 -22.59 -5.50 -3.20
C SER A 3 -21.44 -5.19 -2.25
N LEU A 4 -21.72 -4.45 -1.18
CA LEU A 4 -20.81 -4.03 -0.11
C LEU A 4 -20.54 -5.06 1.04
N PRO A 5 -20.67 -6.41 0.92
CA PRO A 5 -20.26 -7.33 2.00
C PRO A 5 -18.74 -7.38 2.22
N ASP A 6 -17.93 -7.06 1.20
CA ASP A 6 -16.47 -7.22 1.29
C ASP A 6 -15.82 -6.16 2.20
N ILE A 7 -16.38 -4.94 2.27
CA ILE A 7 -15.86 -3.87 3.15
C ILE A 7 -15.98 -4.26 4.64
N GLN A 8 -17.07 -4.93 5.03
CA GLN A 8 -17.24 -5.43 6.39
C GLN A 8 -16.18 -6.48 6.75
N GLN A 9 -15.76 -7.31 5.80
CA GLN A 9 -14.69 -8.29 6.02
C GLN A 9 -13.31 -7.64 6.18
N LEU A 10 -13.13 -6.40 5.70
CA LEU A 10 -11.91 -5.62 5.86
C LEU A 10 -11.84 -4.88 7.20
N GLN A 11 -12.93 -4.81 7.96
CA GLN A 11 -12.91 -4.14 9.26
C GLN A 11 -11.93 -4.85 10.21
N GLY A 12 -10.86 -4.13 10.58
CA GLY A 12 -9.78 -4.66 11.41
C GLY A 12 -8.68 -5.40 10.64
N ARG A 13 -8.76 -5.51 9.31
CA ARG A 13 -7.69 -6.08 8.48
C ARG A 13 -6.80 -4.97 7.91
N PRO A 14 -5.48 -5.21 7.74
CA PRO A 14 -4.61 -4.22 7.14
C PRO A 14 -4.82 -4.14 5.62
N VAL A 15 -5.04 -2.91 5.11
CA VAL A 15 -5.34 -2.66 3.70
C VAL A 15 -4.31 -1.71 3.10
N VAL A 16 -3.77 -2.09 1.95
CA VAL A 16 -2.83 -1.32 1.13
C VAL A 16 -3.60 -0.70 -0.03
N PHE A 17 -3.69 0.62 -0.06
CA PHE A 17 -4.27 1.35 -1.17
C PHE A 17 -3.18 1.79 -2.14
N TYR A 18 -3.41 1.60 -3.44
CA TYR A 18 -2.43 1.92 -4.48
C TYR A 18 -3.10 2.58 -5.69
N ASP A 19 -2.32 3.38 -6.42
CA ASP A 19 -2.74 3.94 -7.69
C ASP A 19 -2.47 2.95 -8.84
N GLY A 20 -3.56 2.50 -9.49
CA GLY A 20 -3.51 1.59 -10.63
C GLY A 20 -2.89 2.18 -11.90
N THR A 21 -2.65 3.49 -11.97
CA THR A 21 -1.99 4.14 -13.13
C THR A 21 -0.50 4.39 -12.91
N CYS A 22 0.00 4.17 -11.69
CA CYS A 22 1.39 4.40 -11.32
C CYS A 22 2.21 3.09 -11.30
N GLY A 23 3.14 2.93 -12.25
CA GLY A 23 3.99 1.74 -12.33
C GLY A 23 4.84 1.47 -11.06
N PHE A 24 5.24 2.52 -10.34
CA PHE A 24 5.94 2.36 -9.05
C PHE A 24 5.02 1.78 -7.96
N CYS A 25 3.78 2.25 -7.87
CA CYS A 25 2.80 1.74 -6.92
C CYS A 25 2.47 0.28 -7.22
N GLN A 26 2.24 -0.04 -8.50
CA GLN A 26 2.04 -1.43 -8.95
C GLN A 26 3.24 -2.33 -8.63
N GLY A 27 4.46 -1.91 -8.97
CA GLY A 27 5.68 -2.66 -8.67
C GLY A 27 5.88 -2.91 -7.18
N SER A 28 5.55 -1.92 -6.35
CA SER A 28 5.57 -2.05 -4.90
C SER A 28 4.54 -3.07 -4.40
N VAL A 29 3.31 -3.06 -4.91
CA VAL A 29 2.30 -4.10 -4.59
C VAL A 29 2.82 -5.49 -4.95
N GLN A 30 3.48 -5.65 -6.10
CA GLN A 30 4.08 -6.93 -6.49
C GLN A 30 5.17 -7.40 -5.51
N VAL A 31 6.02 -6.48 -5.05
CA VAL A 31 7.02 -6.78 -4.02
C VAL A 31 6.35 -7.24 -2.72
N VAL A 32 5.28 -6.55 -2.29
CA VAL A 32 4.51 -6.92 -1.09
C VAL A 32 3.88 -8.30 -1.28
N LEU A 33 3.23 -8.57 -2.42
CA LEU A 33 2.61 -9.87 -2.71
C LEU A 33 3.63 -11.01 -2.68
N LYS A 34 4.85 -10.79 -3.18
CA LYS A 34 5.94 -11.78 -3.23
C LYS A 34 6.53 -12.07 -1.85
N HIS A 35 6.57 -11.09 -0.95
CA HIS A 35 7.21 -11.20 0.36
C HIS A 35 6.23 -11.13 1.53
N ASN A 36 4.95 -11.42 1.28
CA ASN A 36 3.93 -11.55 2.32
C ASN A 36 3.34 -12.97 2.30
N LYS A 37 4.14 -13.97 2.70
CA LYS A 37 3.73 -15.38 2.78
C LYS A 37 2.60 -15.62 3.78
N ARG A 38 2.47 -14.75 4.79
CA ARG A 38 1.37 -14.76 5.75
C ARG A 38 0.01 -14.40 5.14
N GLN A 39 -0.01 -13.84 3.93
CA GLN A 39 -1.22 -13.53 3.15
C GLN A 39 -2.26 -12.65 3.88
N HIS A 40 -1.85 -11.86 4.88
CA HIS A 40 -2.75 -11.08 5.73
C HIS A 40 -2.92 -9.61 5.30
N LEU A 41 -2.27 -9.20 4.20
CA LEU A 41 -2.44 -7.88 3.61
C LEU A 41 -3.44 -7.90 2.46
N TYR A 42 -4.37 -6.95 2.47
CA TYR A 42 -5.37 -6.74 1.41
C TYR A 42 -4.99 -5.54 0.55
N PHE A 43 -5.45 -5.50 -0.69
CA PHE A 43 -5.10 -4.48 -1.67
C PHE A 43 -6.32 -3.88 -2.31
N ALA A 44 -6.39 -2.56 -2.38
CA ALA A 44 -7.48 -1.83 -3.01
C ALA A 44 -6.92 -0.74 -3.93
N ALA A 45 -7.50 -0.60 -5.12
CA ALA A 45 -7.16 0.53 -5.99
C ALA A 45 -7.78 1.82 -5.42
N LEU A 46 -7.07 2.95 -5.47
CA LEU A 46 -7.62 4.25 -5.05
C LEU A 46 -8.88 4.62 -5.85
N GLN A 47 -8.99 4.15 -7.09
CA GLN A 47 -10.12 4.41 -7.99
C GLN A 47 -11.36 3.53 -7.72
N SER A 48 -11.28 2.57 -6.78
CA SER A 48 -12.37 1.61 -6.53
C SER A 48 -13.51 2.15 -5.65
N GLY A 49 -13.31 3.27 -4.94
CA GLY A 49 -14.25 3.76 -3.92
C GLY A 49 -14.13 3.07 -2.55
N VAL A 50 -13.26 2.05 -2.44
CA VAL A 50 -13.02 1.32 -1.18
C VAL A 50 -12.39 2.23 -0.11
N LEU A 51 -11.54 3.17 -0.52
CA LEU A 51 -10.88 4.10 0.42
C LEU A 51 -11.93 4.94 1.15
N GLU A 52 -12.86 5.53 0.40
CA GLU A 52 -13.93 6.38 0.90
C GLU A 52 -14.97 5.60 1.72
N ALA A 53 -15.14 4.31 1.41
CA ALA A 53 -16.04 3.43 2.14
C ALA A 53 -15.44 2.92 3.47
N LEU A 54 -14.12 2.64 3.51
CA LEU A 54 -13.46 2.04 4.66
C LEU A 54 -12.85 3.06 5.62
N VAL A 55 -12.36 4.20 5.10
CA VAL A 55 -11.60 5.19 5.86
C VAL A 55 -12.47 6.41 6.18
N PRO A 56 -12.50 6.89 7.43
CA PRO A 56 -13.19 8.13 7.77
C PRO A 56 -12.68 9.31 6.93
N LYS A 57 -13.58 10.08 6.31
CA LYS A 57 -13.22 11.22 5.43
C LYS A 57 -12.21 12.18 6.04
N ALA A 58 -12.25 12.40 7.36
CA ALA A 58 -11.31 13.27 8.07
C ALA A 58 -9.84 12.80 8.03
N GLN A 59 -9.57 11.54 7.70
CA GLN A 59 -8.22 11.00 7.55
C GLN A 59 -7.75 10.94 6.09
N ILE A 60 -8.65 11.10 5.12
CA ILE A 60 -8.32 11.00 3.70
C ILE A 60 -7.65 12.31 3.27
N PRO A 61 -6.40 12.28 2.76
CA PRO A 61 -5.74 13.48 2.26
C PRO A 61 -6.45 14.04 1.03
N ASP A 62 -6.54 15.37 0.95
CA ASP A 62 -7.02 16.09 -0.24
C ASP A 62 -6.00 17.19 -0.62
N PRO A 63 -5.30 17.08 -1.76
CA PRO A 63 -5.41 16.02 -2.77
C PRO A 63 -4.81 14.68 -2.31
N LEU A 64 -5.30 13.59 -2.89
CA LEU A 64 -4.71 12.26 -2.69
C LEU A 64 -3.25 12.24 -3.15
N PRO A 65 -2.33 11.64 -2.38
CA PRO A 65 -0.95 11.58 -2.79
C PRO A 65 -0.75 10.51 -3.87
N ASP A 66 0.18 10.77 -4.80
CA ASP A 66 0.68 9.80 -5.77
C ASP A 66 1.57 8.73 -5.11
N SER A 67 1.06 8.06 -4.08
CA SER A 67 1.80 7.10 -3.27
C SER A 67 0.87 6.05 -2.68
N ILE A 68 1.47 4.99 -2.13
CA ILE A 68 0.74 3.94 -1.43
C ILE A 68 0.25 4.48 -0.09
N LEU A 69 -1.02 4.21 0.22
CA LEU A 69 -1.59 4.43 1.55
C LEU A 69 -1.75 3.09 2.26
N PHE A 70 -1.64 3.12 3.58
CA PHE A 70 -1.81 1.93 4.40
C PHE A 70 -2.81 2.21 5.51
N TYR A 71 -3.85 1.39 5.60
CA TYR A 71 -4.86 1.49 6.65
C TYR A 71 -4.76 0.29 7.57
N GLU A 72 -4.62 0.56 8.87
CA GLU A 72 -4.55 -0.46 9.90
C GLU A 72 -5.01 0.12 11.23
N ASN A 73 -5.77 -0.66 12.01
CA ASN A 73 -6.20 -0.29 13.37
C ASN A 73 -6.90 1.08 13.43
N GLY A 74 -7.76 1.37 12.45
CA GLY A 74 -8.53 2.62 12.42
C GLY A 74 -7.76 3.85 11.96
N LYS A 75 -6.50 3.69 11.53
CA LYS A 75 -5.64 4.81 11.14
C LYS A 75 -5.09 4.64 9.73
N LEU A 76 -5.19 5.71 8.94
CA LEU A 76 -4.56 5.82 7.63
C LEU A 76 -3.15 6.38 7.77
N TYR A 77 -2.20 5.74 7.08
CA TYR A 77 -0.81 6.12 6.98
C TYR A 77 -0.46 6.39 5.52
N ALA A 78 0.46 7.32 5.31
CA ALA A 78 0.95 7.72 3.99
C ALA A 78 2.49 7.80 3.99
N GLU A 79 3.07 8.06 2.81
CA GLU A 79 4.51 8.26 2.61
C GLU A 79 5.37 7.16 3.26
N SER A 80 6.45 7.55 3.96
CA SER A 80 7.42 6.63 4.56
C SER A 80 6.80 5.79 5.68
N GLU A 81 5.81 6.32 6.40
CA GLU A 81 5.16 5.60 7.50
C GLU A 81 4.32 4.44 6.96
N ALA A 82 3.61 4.63 5.84
CA ALA A 82 2.92 3.54 5.16
C ALA A 82 3.89 2.46 4.70
N ALA A 83 4.98 2.84 4.01
CA ALA A 83 5.96 1.90 3.49
C ALA A 83 6.63 1.07 4.61
N LEU A 84 7.02 1.70 5.72
CA LEU A 84 7.70 1.02 6.83
C LEU A 84 6.77 0.11 7.64
N ARG A 85 5.48 0.48 7.75
CA ARG A 85 4.48 -0.38 8.37
C ARG A 85 4.18 -1.59 7.51
N ILE A 86 3.96 -1.40 6.21
CA ILE A 86 3.82 -2.49 5.24
C ILE A 86 5.03 -3.41 5.33
N ALA A 87 6.25 -2.86 5.38
CA ALA A 87 7.47 -3.66 5.52
C ALA A 87 7.46 -4.54 6.76
N GLY A 88 6.94 -4.07 7.90
CA GLY A 88 6.79 -4.87 9.13
C GLY A 88 5.85 -6.08 9.00
N HIS A 89 4.98 -6.08 7.99
CA HIS A 89 4.11 -7.21 7.64
C HIS A 89 4.72 -8.17 6.61
N LEU A 90 5.90 -7.86 6.07
CA LEU A 90 6.59 -8.72 5.13
C LEU A 90 7.43 -9.77 5.85
N ASP A 91 7.89 -10.77 5.10
CA ASP A 91 8.81 -11.78 5.58
C ASP A 91 10.24 -11.22 5.69
N PHE A 92 11.08 -11.91 6.47
CA PHE A 92 12.51 -11.60 6.53
C PHE A 92 13.14 -11.73 5.13
N PRO A 93 14.02 -10.80 4.70
CA PRO A 93 14.63 -9.72 5.49
C PRO A 93 13.86 -8.39 5.47
N LEU A 94 12.79 -8.25 4.69
CA LEU A 94 12.09 -6.96 4.51
C LEU A 94 11.43 -6.46 5.79
N SER A 95 11.01 -7.36 6.69
CA SER A 95 10.53 -7.00 8.02
C SER A 95 11.50 -6.15 8.84
N ILE A 96 12.82 -6.29 8.63
CA ILE A 96 13.84 -5.50 9.32
C ILE A 96 13.69 -4.01 9.00
N LEU A 97 13.22 -3.66 7.80
CA LEU A 97 13.06 -2.25 7.42
C LEU A 97 12.11 -1.52 8.37
N SER A 98 11.17 -2.22 9.02
CA SER A 98 10.31 -1.63 10.05
C SER A 98 11.07 -1.05 11.25
N ILE A 99 12.30 -1.50 11.54
CA ILE A 99 13.16 -0.96 12.61
C ILE A 99 13.57 0.48 12.31
N PHE A 100 13.63 0.86 11.02
CA PHE A 100 13.87 2.27 10.67
C PHE A 100 12.79 3.19 11.22
N ARG A 101 11.68 2.67 11.77
CA ARG A 101 10.71 3.41 12.60
C ARG A 101 11.27 4.13 13.83
N ILE A 102 12.55 3.95 14.16
CA ILE A 102 13.24 4.71 15.21
C ILE A 102 13.83 6.04 14.68
N ILE A 103 14.13 6.16 13.39
CA ILE A 103 14.79 7.37 12.82
C ILE A 103 13.83 8.57 12.85
N PRO A 104 14.21 9.85 13.04
CA PRO A 104 13.25 10.95 13.02
C PRO A 104 12.38 11.01 11.74
N LEU A 105 11.08 11.30 11.87
CA LEU A 105 10.10 11.36 10.77
C LEU A 105 10.57 12.28 9.63
N SER A 106 11.13 13.45 9.98
CA SER A 106 11.63 14.44 9.02
C SER A 106 12.70 13.86 8.11
N PHE A 107 13.62 13.06 8.65
CA PHE A 107 14.70 12.45 7.88
C PHE A 107 14.18 11.34 6.97
N ARG A 108 13.29 10.48 7.49
CA ARG A 108 12.70 9.41 6.69
C ARG A 108 11.78 9.91 5.59
N ASN A 109 11.01 10.96 5.85
CA ASN A 109 10.21 11.62 4.82
C ASN A 109 11.10 12.34 3.79
N PHE A 110 12.25 12.89 4.18
CA PHE A 110 13.20 13.45 3.23
C PHE A 110 13.75 12.38 2.26
N VAL A 111 14.24 11.26 2.80
CA VAL A 111 14.71 10.13 1.98
C VAL A 111 13.57 9.58 1.11
N TYR A 112 12.39 9.40 1.68
CA TYR A 112 11.22 8.91 0.95
C TYR A 112 10.83 9.86 -0.19
N ARG A 113 10.82 11.17 0.05
CA ARG A 113 10.55 12.18 -0.99
C ARG A 113 11.62 12.17 -2.07
N LEU A 114 12.87 11.87 -1.74
CA LEU A 114 13.94 11.71 -2.73
C LEU A 114 13.69 10.48 -3.62
N VAL A 115 13.28 9.35 -3.03
CA VAL A 115 12.88 8.15 -3.77
C VAL A 115 11.63 8.42 -4.62
N ALA A 116 10.61 9.08 -4.06
CA ALA A 116 9.39 9.46 -4.75
C ALA A 116 9.67 10.40 -5.94
N LYS A 117 10.57 11.37 -5.79
CA LYS A 117 11.01 12.24 -6.91
C LYS A 117 11.70 11.46 -8.02
N ASN A 118 12.42 10.39 -7.67
CA ASN A 118 13.09 9.52 -8.63
C ASN A 118 12.22 8.32 -9.04
N ARG A 119 10.96 8.20 -8.58
CA ARG A 119 10.13 6.98 -8.71
C ARG A 119 9.96 6.52 -10.14
N TYR A 120 9.81 7.44 -11.09
CA TYR A 120 9.69 7.12 -12.52
C TYR A 120 11.02 6.62 -13.12
N ARG A 121 12.15 7.06 -12.55
CA ARG A 121 13.49 6.60 -12.94
C ARG A 121 13.88 5.29 -12.27
N ILE A 122 13.40 5.05 -11.04
CA ILE A 122 13.65 3.84 -10.24
C ILE A 122 12.76 2.68 -10.70
N ALA A 123 11.48 2.94 -10.98
CA ALA A 123 10.54 1.91 -11.42
C ALA A 123 10.91 1.34 -12.81
N GLY A 124 11.64 2.10 -13.62
CA GLY A 124 11.75 1.83 -15.05
C GLY A 124 10.37 1.81 -15.72
N ARG A 125 10.33 1.63 -17.04
CA ARG A 125 9.07 1.26 -17.71
C ARG A 125 8.81 -0.21 -17.43
N THR A 126 8.06 -0.53 -16.38
CA THR A 126 7.56 -1.89 -16.21
C THR A 126 6.35 -2.07 -17.13
N GLU A 127 6.61 -2.45 -18.38
CA GLU A 127 5.56 -2.83 -19.36
C GLU A 127 5.05 -4.26 -19.17
N SER A 128 5.36 -4.89 -18.04
CA SER A 128 4.86 -6.21 -17.69
C SER A 128 3.79 -6.09 -16.60
N CYS A 129 2.53 -6.10 -17.03
CA CYS A 129 1.41 -6.46 -16.18
C CYS A 129 1.63 -7.88 -15.65
N MET A 130 2.33 -8.03 -14.53
CA MET A 130 2.37 -9.30 -13.81
C MET A 130 0.99 -9.55 -13.23
N LEU A 131 0.26 -10.47 -13.86
CA LEU A 131 -1.05 -10.89 -13.38
C LEU A 131 -0.88 -11.65 -12.06
N PRO A 132 -1.52 -11.20 -10.96
CA PRO A 132 -1.48 -11.92 -9.71
C PRO A 132 -2.07 -13.33 -9.88
N SER A 133 -1.51 -14.30 -9.15
CA SER A 133 -2.02 -15.67 -9.08
C SER A 133 -3.46 -15.70 -8.55
N PRO A 134 -4.23 -16.79 -8.76
CA PRO A 134 -5.61 -16.88 -8.28
C PRO A 134 -5.73 -16.62 -6.77
N GLU A 135 -4.81 -17.13 -5.96
CA GLU A 135 -4.74 -16.87 -4.52
C GLU A 135 -4.43 -15.40 -4.20
N GLN A 136 -3.57 -14.76 -4.99
CA GLN A 136 -3.25 -13.34 -4.82
C GLN A 136 -4.46 -12.46 -5.16
N ARG A 137 -5.26 -12.84 -6.17
CA ARG A 137 -6.48 -12.10 -6.57
C ARG A 137 -7.52 -12.07 -5.46
N ALA A 138 -7.62 -13.10 -4.63
CA ALA A 138 -8.53 -13.13 -3.49
C ALA A 138 -8.23 -12.04 -2.43
N ARG A 139 -7.05 -11.42 -2.50
CA ARG A 139 -6.65 -10.30 -1.62
C ARG A 139 -6.91 -8.92 -2.22
N PHE A 140 -7.34 -8.84 -3.48
CA PHE A 140 -7.74 -7.59 -4.11
C PHE A 140 -9.22 -7.35 -3.88
N VAL A 141 -9.56 -6.16 -3.40
CA VAL A 141 -10.94 -5.73 -3.13
C VAL A 141 -11.31 -4.60 -4.09
N ALA A 142 -12.54 -4.64 -4.59
CA ALA A 142 -13.08 -3.71 -5.57
C ALA A 142 -14.55 -3.39 -5.29
#